data_AF-A0A7X7F4C3-F1
#
_entry.id   AF-A0A7X7F4C3-F1
#
_cell.length_a   1.000
_cell.length_b   1.000
_cell.length_c   1.000
_cell.angle_alpha   90.00
_cell.angle_beta   90.00
_cell.angle_gamma   90.00
#
_symmetry.space_group_name_H-M   'P 1'
#
loop_
_entity.id
_entity.type
_entity.pdbx_description
1 polymer ?
#
loop_
_entity_poly.entity_id
_entity_poly.type
_entity_poly.pdbx_seq_one_letter_code
_entity_poly.pdbx_strand_id
1 'polypeptide(L)'
;MNAILMGVMMLGFMAESAPTPTAFEFRDEMAFDGRSMVAYQAIGFKSKPVRELAAPFDAPKGARFALLPLGAAEDHSRTLVWAPDADGGPLLWIDADGDGRLDESERHAMTGRQIEVPVSVVVETKPEVRVERTLIFQRPAIGSGLRWAVRGYAVGKLELDGEPYDAILADGNANVTFGTIGRDRVWIDLNRDGRFDALTEQFPLGKPIRKGERIYVVRSNRLATKVSAVAREPGEGKIRLELAHDMKVEKVSAELISDLGELVEIDSIDRATPVPHGNYYIASLVIRTTGEDGQPWFYTFSGKNRKRHDVAIGDESTVTMLDGLDMRVEIGYSGKNEAKPGETVRVGPEVVTSDGSLVLKSCTVGSEDSRSSTEAAAVILFLSPEGETLSRGTSGFG
;
A
#
# COMPACT_ATOMS: atom_id res chain seq x y z
N MET A 1 13.72 0.68 74.01
CA MET A 1 12.57 0.19 73.22
C MET A 1 12.31 1.20 72.11
N ASN A 2 12.87 0.98 70.92
CA ASN A 2 12.67 1.84 69.75
C ASN A 2 11.79 1.12 68.74
N ALA A 3 10.64 1.70 68.42
CA ALA A 3 9.76 1.24 67.36
C ALA A 3 10.21 1.85 66.03
N ILE A 4 10.53 1.00 65.05
CA ILE A 4 10.80 1.39 63.67
C ILE A 4 9.46 1.33 62.92
N LEU A 5 9.01 2.50 62.48
CA LEU A 5 7.81 2.71 61.67
C LEU A 5 8.16 2.34 60.21
N MET A 6 7.57 1.28 59.69
CA MET A 6 7.74 0.82 58.31
C MET A 6 6.65 1.46 57.44
N GLY A 7 7.01 2.50 56.69
CA GLY A 7 6.12 3.15 55.72
C GLY A 7 6.06 2.35 54.43
N VAL A 8 4.89 1.82 54.10
CA VAL A 8 4.60 1.19 52.82
C VAL A 8 4.16 2.28 51.85
N MET A 9 5.04 2.63 50.89
CA MET A 9 4.65 3.36 49.68
C MET A 9 3.81 2.41 48.80
N MET A 10 2.51 2.67 48.66
CA MET A 10 1.74 2.12 47.55
C MET A 10 2.06 2.93 46.29
N LEU A 11 2.82 2.34 45.35
CA LEU A 11 2.78 2.76 43.95
C LEU A 11 1.49 2.21 43.33
N GLY A 12 0.53 3.10 43.09
CA GLY A 12 -0.63 2.79 42.25
C GLY A 12 -0.21 2.81 40.79
N PHE A 13 -0.04 1.63 40.18
CA PHE A 13 -0.06 1.50 38.73
C PHE A 13 -1.49 1.76 38.26
N MET A 14 -1.75 2.96 37.73
CA MET A 14 -2.90 3.21 36.87
C MET A 14 -2.66 2.41 35.59
N ALA A 15 -3.26 1.23 35.49
CA ALA A 15 -3.35 0.50 34.24
C ALA A 15 -4.27 1.32 33.32
N GLU A 16 -3.67 2.05 32.38
CA GLU A 16 -4.39 2.73 31.31
C GLU A 16 -5.07 1.63 30.49
N SER A 17 -6.40 1.51 30.64
CA SER A 17 -7.19 0.55 29.89
C SER A 17 -7.04 0.88 28.41
N ALA A 18 -6.50 -0.07 27.63
CA ALA A 18 -6.41 0.08 26.18
C ALA A 18 -7.78 0.51 25.63
N PRO A 19 -7.84 1.49 24.71
CA PRO A 19 -9.11 2.02 24.20
C PRO A 19 -9.95 0.88 23.63
N THR A 20 -11.25 0.88 23.96
CA THR A 20 -12.17 -0.17 23.51
C THR A 20 -12.34 -0.04 21.99
N PRO A 21 -11.95 -1.04 21.19
CA PRO A 21 -12.15 -0.99 19.75
C PRO A 21 -13.65 -0.97 19.46
N THR A 22 -14.09 -0.03 18.63
CA THR A 22 -15.45 -0.01 18.09
C THR A 22 -15.48 -0.76 16.77
N ALA A 23 -16.49 -1.60 16.59
CA ALA A 23 -16.71 -2.28 15.32
C ALA A 23 -17.32 -1.30 14.32
N PHE A 24 -16.66 -1.05 13.19
CA PHE A 24 -17.29 -0.35 12.08
C PHE A 24 -18.07 -1.37 11.23
N GLU A 25 -19.15 -0.90 10.63
CA GLU A 25 -19.97 -1.65 9.69
C GLU A 25 -19.62 -1.24 8.27
N PHE A 26 -19.33 -2.22 7.41
CA PHE A 26 -19.11 -1.98 5.99
C PHE A 26 -20.45 -1.75 5.27
N ARG A 27 -20.50 -0.69 4.45
CA ARG A 27 -21.61 -0.36 3.56
C ARG A 27 -21.14 -0.45 2.12
N ASP A 28 -21.82 -1.28 1.32
CA ASP A 28 -21.53 -1.44 -0.11
C ASP A 28 -22.23 -0.35 -0.94
N GLU A 29 -21.82 0.90 -0.73
CA GLU A 29 -22.40 2.08 -1.36
C GLU A 29 -21.29 2.98 -1.95
N MET A 30 -21.60 3.72 -3.02
CA MET A 30 -20.62 4.63 -3.63
C MET A 30 -20.51 5.98 -2.93
N ALA A 31 -21.50 6.35 -2.13
CA ALA A 31 -21.63 7.68 -1.58
C ALA A 31 -22.25 7.66 -0.18
N PHE A 32 -21.86 8.65 0.62
CA PHE A 32 -22.47 8.97 1.91
C PHE A 32 -22.96 10.41 1.84
N ASP A 33 -24.25 10.64 2.11
CA ASP A 33 -24.90 11.96 2.05
C ASP A 33 -24.58 12.75 0.76
N GLY A 34 -24.67 12.06 -0.39
CA GLY A 34 -24.39 12.64 -1.72
C GLY A 34 -22.91 12.85 -2.05
N ARG A 35 -21.98 12.60 -1.12
CA ARG A 35 -20.53 12.67 -1.35
C ARG A 35 -19.98 11.31 -1.80
N SER A 36 -19.18 11.30 -2.86
CA SER A 36 -18.46 10.09 -3.32
C SER A 36 -17.49 9.59 -2.25
N MET A 37 -17.60 8.30 -1.91
CA MET A 37 -16.71 7.59 -1.00
C MET A 37 -15.65 6.75 -1.73
N VAL A 38 -15.75 6.64 -3.05
CA VAL A 38 -14.85 5.84 -3.87
C VAL A 38 -13.69 6.68 -4.43
N ALA A 39 -12.49 6.10 -4.46
CA ALA A 39 -11.30 6.71 -5.02
C ALA A 39 -10.91 6.02 -6.34
N TYR A 40 -11.20 6.67 -7.47
CA TYR A 40 -10.87 6.13 -8.79
C TYR A 40 -9.36 6.15 -9.07
N GLN A 41 -8.81 4.98 -9.36
CA GLN A 41 -7.43 4.76 -9.77
C GLN A 41 -7.34 4.59 -11.30
N ALA A 42 -6.27 5.08 -11.90
CA ALA A 42 -5.95 4.77 -13.29
C ALA A 42 -5.40 3.35 -13.41
N ILE A 43 -5.72 2.65 -14.49
CA ILE A 43 -5.19 1.30 -14.75
C ILE A 43 -3.95 1.39 -15.62
N GLY A 44 -2.83 0.87 -15.13
CA GLY A 44 -1.56 0.72 -15.86
C GLY A 44 -1.59 -0.48 -16.80
N PHE A 45 -2.13 -0.29 -18.00
CA PHE A 45 -2.22 -1.36 -19.00
C PHE A 45 -0.88 -1.68 -19.69
N LYS A 46 -0.64 -2.96 -19.93
CA LYS A 46 0.46 -3.52 -20.73
C LYS A 46 -0.09 -4.26 -21.95
N SER A 47 0.74 -4.49 -22.98
CA SER A 47 0.31 -5.17 -24.22
C SER A 47 0.33 -6.70 -24.15
N LYS A 48 0.82 -7.26 -23.04
CA LYS A 48 0.91 -8.70 -22.78
C LYS A 48 0.45 -8.97 -21.34
N PRO A 49 -0.01 -10.19 -21.02
CA PRO A 49 -0.37 -10.57 -19.65
C PRO A 49 0.74 -10.22 -18.67
N VAL A 50 0.35 -9.60 -17.55
CA VAL A 50 1.28 -9.25 -16.45
C VAL A 50 1.67 -10.49 -15.65
N ARG A 51 0.77 -11.49 -15.60
CA ARG A 51 0.96 -12.80 -14.98
C ARG A 51 0.55 -13.89 -15.96
N GLU A 52 1.18 -15.06 -15.86
CA GLU A 52 0.72 -16.26 -16.56
C GLU A 52 -0.67 -16.67 -16.05
N LEU A 53 -1.59 -16.91 -16.99
CA LEU A 53 -2.93 -17.40 -16.68
C LEU A 53 -2.91 -18.92 -16.55
N ALA A 54 -3.76 -19.47 -15.68
CA ALA A 54 -3.88 -20.90 -15.46
C ALA A 54 -4.45 -21.66 -16.68
N ALA A 55 -5.05 -20.94 -17.63
CA ALA A 55 -5.51 -21.47 -18.91
C ALA A 55 -5.18 -20.50 -20.06
N PRO A 56 -4.94 -20.99 -21.29
CA PRO A 56 -4.79 -20.14 -22.45
C PRO A 56 -6.03 -19.25 -22.62
N PHE A 57 -5.81 -17.95 -22.79
CA PHE A 57 -6.85 -16.97 -23.05
C PHE A 57 -6.64 -16.37 -24.45
N ASP A 58 -7.59 -16.59 -25.35
CA ASP A 58 -7.56 -16.04 -26.70
C ASP A 58 -8.07 -14.61 -26.68
N ALA A 59 -7.15 -13.67 -26.39
CA ALA A 59 -7.49 -12.28 -26.21
C ALA A 59 -7.90 -11.62 -27.54
N PRO A 60 -8.98 -10.81 -27.56
CA PRO A 60 -9.34 -10.04 -28.75
C PRO A 60 -8.18 -9.16 -29.23
N LYS A 61 -8.17 -8.86 -30.54
CA LYS A 61 -7.18 -7.95 -31.11
C LYS A 61 -7.23 -6.58 -30.42
N GLY A 62 -6.07 -6.09 -29.99
CA GLY A 62 -5.95 -4.81 -29.29
C GLY A 62 -6.29 -4.86 -27.80
N ALA A 63 -6.55 -6.06 -27.26
CA ALA A 63 -6.68 -6.26 -25.82
C ALA A 63 -5.42 -5.82 -25.06
N ARG A 64 -5.65 -5.26 -23.87
CA ARG A 64 -4.63 -4.77 -22.97
C ARG A 64 -4.81 -5.43 -21.61
N PHE A 65 -3.70 -5.70 -20.94
CA PHE A 65 -3.68 -6.48 -19.71
C PHE A 65 -3.25 -5.60 -18.54
N ALA A 66 -3.80 -5.84 -17.37
CA ALA A 66 -3.38 -5.21 -16.14
C ALA A 66 -3.52 -6.17 -14.96
N LEU A 67 -2.89 -5.80 -13.85
CA LEU A 67 -3.02 -6.48 -12.58
C LEU A 67 -3.57 -5.47 -11.56
N LEU A 68 -4.72 -5.76 -10.96
CA LEU A 68 -5.36 -4.90 -9.98
C LEU A 68 -4.91 -5.30 -8.58
N PRO A 69 -4.29 -4.41 -7.79
CA PRO A 69 -3.75 -4.71 -6.46
C PRO A 69 -4.87 -4.82 -5.41
N LEU A 70 -5.66 -5.88 -5.49
CA LEU A 70 -6.69 -6.19 -4.49
C LEU A 70 -6.08 -6.93 -3.31
N GLY A 71 -6.44 -6.55 -2.09
CA GLY A 71 -5.84 -7.07 -0.88
C GLY A 71 -4.49 -6.42 -0.57
N ALA A 72 -3.75 -7.01 0.37
CA ALA A 72 -2.51 -6.42 0.87
C ALA A 72 -1.23 -7.06 0.30
N ALA A 73 -1.34 -8.18 -0.41
CA ALA A 73 -0.24 -8.84 -1.08
C ALA A 73 -0.53 -9.03 -2.57
N GLU A 74 0.55 -9.12 -3.34
CA GLU A 74 0.51 -9.17 -4.79
C GLU A 74 -0.16 -10.44 -5.32
N ASP A 75 -0.07 -11.55 -4.57
CA ASP A 75 -0.70 -12.82 -4.90
C ASP A 75 -2.24 -12.75 -4.87
N HIS A 76 -2.81 -11.79 -4.14
CA HIS A 76 -4.24 -11.49 -4.12
C HIS A 76 -4.68 -10.51 -5.20
N SER A 77 -3.78 -10.05 -6.06
CA SER A 77 -4.15 -9.19 -7.18
C SER A 77 -5.03 -9.92 -8.21
N ARG A 78 -5.80 -9.17 -9.02
CA ARG A 78 -6.67 -9.72 -10.07
C ARG A 78 -6.23 -9.37 -11.47
N THR A 79 -6.23 -10.35 -12.34
CA THR A 79 -5.93 -10.13 -13.76
C THR A 79 -7.12 -9.43 -14.42
N LEU A 80 -6.83 -8.39 -15.17
CA LEU A 80 -7.81 -7.61 -15.92
C LEU A 80 -7.41 -7.59 -17.40
N VAL A 81 -8.38 -7.82 -18.29
CA VAL A 81 -8.22 -7.64 -19.73
C VAL A 81 -9.23 -6.63 -20.23
N TRP A 82 -8.74 -5.61 -20.93
CA TRP A 82 -9.54 -4.55 -21.52
C TRP A 82 -9.38 -4.52 -23.03
N ALA A 83 -10.48 -4.70 -23.75
CA ALA A 83 -10.54 -4.62 -25.20
C ALA A 83 -11.48 -3.45 -25.59
N PRO A 84 -10.95 -2.21 -25.71
CA PRO A 84 -11.77 -1.03 -25.95
C PRO A 84 -12.47 -1.02 -27.32
N ASP A 85 -11.87 -1.68 -28.31
CA ASP A 85 -12.26 -1.63 -29.72
C ASP A 85 -12.73 -3.01 -30.22
N ALA A 86 -13.21 -3.88 -29.32
CA ALA A 86 -13.70 -5.20 -29.70
C ALA A 86 -14.96 -5.11 -30.58
N ASP A 87 -15.16 -6.14 -31.41
CA ASP A 87 -16.34 -6.24 -32.26
C ASP A 87 -17.61 -6.31 -31.40
N GLY A 88 -18.57 -5.42 -31.67
CA GLY A 88 -19.78 -5.29 -30.85
C GLY A 88 -19.66 -4.33 -29.66
N GLY A 89 -18.49 -3.71 -29.46
CA GLY A 89 -18.24 -2.67 -28.46
C GLY A 89 -17.20 -3.07 -27.42
N PRO A 90 -16.90 -2.16 -26.46
CA PRO A 90 -15.83 -2.40 -25.49
C PRO A 90 -16.14 -3.57 -24.54
N LEU A 91 -15.14 -4.42 -24.32
CA LEU A 91 -15.23 -5.62 -23.46
C LEU A 91 -14.18 -5.60 -22.36
N LEU A 92 -14.56 -6.09 -21.19
CA LEU A 92 -13.71 -6.26 -20.02
C LEU A 92 -13.77 -7.73 -19.56
N TRP A 93 -12.63 -8.32 -19.20
CA TRP A 93 -12.58 -9.54 -18.40
C TRP A 93 -11.85 -9.26 -17.10
N ILE A 94 -12.33 -9.85 -16.01
CA ILE A 94 -11.63 -9.82 -14.72
C ILE A 94 -11.71 -11.19 -14.07
N ASP A 95 -10.56 -11.68 -13.62
CA ASP A 95 -10.47 -12.86 -12.74
C ASP A 95 -11.18 -12.50 -11.42
N ALA A 96 -12.47 -12.80 -11.31
CA ALA A 96 -13.30 -12.26 -10.24
C ALA A 96 -13.17 -13.07 -8.95
N ASP A 97 -12.89 -14.37 -9.06
CA ASP A 97 -12.79 -15.31 -7.94
C ASP A 97 -11.34 -15.61 -7.51
N GLY A 98 -10.36 -15.22 -8.33
CA GLY A 98 -8.93 -15.38 -8.10
C GLY A 98 -8.39 -16.75 -8.50
N ASP A 99 -9.06 -17.50 -9.37
CA ASP A 99 -8.62 -18.83 -9.82
C ASP A 99 -7.54 -18.77 -10.92
N GLY A 100 -7.25 -17.57 -11.43
CA GLY A 100 -6.25 -17.32 -12.46
C GLY A 100 -6.68 -17.68 -13.88
N ARG A 101 -7.97 -17.93 -14.11
CA ARG A 101 -8.56 -18.12 -15.44
C ARG A 101 -9.34 -16.87 -15.84
N LEU A 102 -9.64 -16.80 -17.14
CA LEU A 102 -10.50 -15.79 -17.73
C LEU A 102 -11.43 -16.49 -18.71
N ASP A 103 -12.71 -16.61 -18.38
CA ASP A 103 -13.69 -17.25 -19.24
C ASP A 103 -14.87 -16.33 -19.62
N GLU A 104 -15.87 -16.88 -20.30
CA GLU A 104 -17.03 -16.12 -20.78
C GLU A 104 -17.93 -15.64 -19.61
N SER A 105 -17.90 -16.30 -18.46
CA SER A 105 -18.63 -15.87 -17.26
C SER A 105 -18.02 -14.62 -16.61
N GLU A 106 -16.73 -14.39 -16.83
CA GLU A 106 -15.97 -13.22 -16.38
C GLU A 106 -15.92 -12.10 -17.41
N ARG A 107 -16.61 -12.28 -18.53
CA ARG A 107 -16.71 -11.30 -19.61
C ARG A 107 -17.84 -10.31 -19.34
N HIS A 108 -17.51 -9.04 -19.41
CA HIS A 108 -18.43 -7.93 -19.24
C HIS A 108 -18.44 -7.01 -20.46
N ALA A 109 -19.62 -6.85 -21.07
CA ALA A 109 -19.84 -5.83 -22.09
C ALA A 109 -20.02 -4.46 -21.45
N MET A 110 -19.19 -3.49 -21.83
CA MET A 110 -19.23 -2.14 -21.26
C MET A 110 -20.11 -1.22 -22.13
N THR A 111 -21.42 -1.43 -22.04
CA THR A 111 -22.43 -0.70 -22.84
C THR A 111 -22.58 0.78 -22.43
N GLY A 112 -22.17 1.14 -21.20
CA GLY A 112 -22.19 2.50 -20.66
C GLY A 112 -20.82 3.15 -20.49
N ARG A 113 -20.77 4.18 -19.63
CA ARG A 113 -19.50 4.74 -19.14
C ARG A 113 -18.98 4.00 -17.91
N GLN A 114 -19.82 3.23 -17.24
CA GLN A 114 -19.50 2.55 -15.99
C GLN A 114 -20.15 1.17 -15.97
N ILE A 115 -19.46 0.21 -15.35
CA ILE A 115 -20.02 -1.09 -14.96
C ILE A 115 -19.59 -1.41 -13.53
N GLU A 116 -20.37 -2.24 -12.86
CA GLU A 116 -20.07 -2.78 -11.54
C GLU A 116 -19.84 -4.29 -11.68
N VAL A 117 -18.79 -4.81 -11.05
CA VAL A 117 -18.42 -6.21 -11.12
C VAL A 117 -18.16 -6.73 -9.70
N PRO A 118 -18.91 -7.72 -9.21
CA PRO A 118 -18.62 -8.36 -7.93
C PRO A 118 -17.32 -9.18 -8.04
N VAL A 119 -16.51 -9.14 -7.00
CA VAL A 119 -15.25 -9.88 -6.90
C VAL A 119 -15.10 -10.44 -5.48
N SER A 120 -14.55 -11.65 -5.41
CA SER A 120 -14.17 -12.29 -4.17
C SER A 120 -12.70 -11.95 -3.90
N VAL A 121 -12.40 -11.29 -2.78
CA VAL A 121 -11.03 -10.88 -2.40
C VAL A 121 -10.60 -11.57 -1.12
N VAL A 122 -9.36 -12.06 -1.09
CA VAL A 122 -8.74 -12.55 0.15
C VAL A 122 -8.09 -11.35 0.84
N VAL A 123 -8.50 -11.10 2.09
CA VAL A 123 -7.89 -10.09 2.94
C VAL A 123 -7.06 -10.82 3.97
N GLU A 124 -5.76 -10.52 3.99
CA GLU A 124 -4.85 -11.18 4.92
C GLU A 124 -5.12 -10.69 6.36
N THR A 125 -5.94 -11.44 7.07
CA THR A 125 -6.11 -11.38 8.51
C THR A 125 -5.47 -12.63 9.13
N LYS A 126 -5.57 -12.79 10.45
CA LYS A 126 -5.14 -14.04 11.12
C LYS A 126 -6.36 -14.65 11.83
N PRO A 127 -7.04 -15.66 11.25
CA PRO A 127 -6.82 -16.29 9.93
C PRO A 127 -7.22 -15.37 8.77
N GLU A 128 -6.80 -15.68 7.54
CA GLU A 128 -7.24 -14.97 6.33
C GLU A 128 -8.75 -15.06 6.15
N VAL A 129 -9.34 -14.01 5.58
CA VAL A 129 -10.79 -13.93 5.36
C VAL A 129 -11.06 -13.58 3.91
N ARG A 130 -11.94 -14.35 3.26
CA ARG A 130 -12.47 -14.03 1.94
C ARG A 130 -13.70 -13.14 2.09
N VAL A 131 -13.75 -12.05 1.34
CA VAL A 131 -14.85 -11.08 1.35
C VAL A 131 -15.31 -10.78 -0.07
N GLU A 132 -16.60 -10.58 -0.25
CA GLU A 132 -17.17 -10.09 -1.50
C GLU A 132 -17.12 -8.56 -1.54
N ARG A 133 -16.71 -8.00 -2.67
CA ARG A 133 -16.71 -6.56 -2.94
C ARG A 133 -17.19 -6.28 -4.34
N THR A 134 -17.61 -5.04 -4.57
CA THR A 134 -17.97 -4.57 -5.92
C THR A 134 -16.88 -3.66 -6.44
N LEU A 135 -16.26 -4.01 -7.56
CA LEU A 135 -15.41 -3.09 -8.31
C LEU A 135 -16.25 -2.26 -9.26
N ILE A 136 -15.87 -1.01 -9.42
CA ILE A 136 -16.50 -0.09 -10.35
C ILE A 136 -15.47 0.24 -11.42
N PHE A 137 -15.77 -0.08 -12.67
CA PHE A 137 -14.94 0.30 -13.80
C PHE A 137 -15.57 1.46 -14.54
N GLN A 138 -14.78 2.49 -14.86
CA GLN A 138 -15.26 3.69 -15.53
C GLN A 138 -14.37 4.06 -16.71
N ARG A 139 -15.00 4.29 -17.88
CA ARG A 139 -14.32 4.86 -19.04
C ARG A 139 -14.18 6.37 -18.86
N PRO A 140 -13.02 6.95 -19.18
CA PRO A 140 -12.88 8.39 -19.22
C PRO A 140 -13.76 8.97 -20.33
N ALA A 141 -14.12 10.25 -20.22
CA ALA A 141 -14.86 10.95 -21.27
C ALA A 141 -14.05 11.06 -22.58
N ILE A 142 -12.72 11.03 -22.48
CA ILE A 142 -11.78 11.14 -23.60
C ILE A 142 -10.71 10.05 -23.45
N GLY A 143 -10.42 9.35 -24.55
CA GLY A 143 -9.40 8.30 -24.63
C GLY A 143 -9.95 6.89 -24.39
N SER A 144 -9.09 5.89 -24.61
CA SER A 144 -9.44 4.46 -24.54
C SER A 144 -9.02 3.80 -23.21
N GLY A 145 -8.69 4.61 -22.20
CA GLY A 145 -8.26 4.13 -20.89
C GLY A 145 -9.42 3.55 -20.07
N LEU A 146 -9.09 3.05 -18.88
CA LEU A 146 -10.06 2.60 -17.89
C LEU A 146 -9.60 3.04 -16.51
N ARG A 147 -10.55 3.46 -15.68
CA ARG A 147 -10.35 3.71 -14.26
C ARG A 147 -11.13 2.69 -13.46
N TRP A 148 -10.70 2.45 -12.23
CA TRP A 148 -11.38 1.54 -11.34
C TRP A 148 -11.43 2.06 -9.90
N ALA A 149 -12.40 1.60 -9.13
CA ALA A 149 -12.49 1.85 -7.70
C ALA A 149 -13.14 0.65 -6.99
N VAL A 150 -12.96 0.55 -5.69
CA VAL A 150 -13.73 -0.37 -4.84
C VAL A 150 -14.94 0.38 -4.31
N ARG A 151 -16.13 -0.20 -4.45
CA ARG A 151 -17.36 0.32 -3.85
C ARG A 151 -17.37 0.03 -2.36
N GLY A 152 -17.83 1.01 -1.60
CA GLY A 152 -18.12 0.87 -0.20
C GLY A 152 -17.17 1.60 0.73
N TYR A 153 -17.61 1.74 1.96
CA TYR A 153 -16.95 2.44 3.05
C TYR A 153 -17.38 1.81 4.38
N ALA A 154 -16.63 2.05 5.45
CA ALA A 154 -16.99 1.57 6.78
C ALA A 154 -17.48 2.73 7.65
N VAL A 155 -18.55 2.54 8.41
CA VAL A 155 -19.10 3.54 9.33
C VAL A 155 -19.07 3.04 10.77
N GLY A 156 -18.84 3.93 11.72
CA GLY A 156 -18.84 3.58 13.13
C GLY A 156 -18.70 4.80 14.01
N LYS A 157 -18.30 4.57 15.26
CA LYS A 157 -17.98 5.64 16.21
C LYS A 157 -16.53 5.54 16.65
N LEU A 158 -15.83 6.66 16.76
CA LEU A 158 -14.51 6.74 17.38
C LEU A 158 -14.61 7.36 18.77
N GLU A 159 -13.94 6.78 19.74
CA GLU A 159 -13.83 7.36 21.08
C GLU A 159 -12.64 8.33 21.12
N LEU A 160 -12.90 9.59 21.45
CA LEU A 160 -11.91 10.64 21.66
C LEU A 160 -12.19 11.30 23.00
N ASP A 161 -11.27 11.24 23.96
CA ASP A 161 -11.49 11.73 25.34
C ASP A 161 -12.68 11.08 26.08
N GLY A 162 -12.92 9.78 25.90
CA GLY A 162 -14.08 9.10 26.50
C GLY A 162 -15.41 9.42 25.84
N GLU A 163 -15.39 10.24 24.79
CA GLU A 163 -16.57 10.74 24.11
C GLU A 163 -16.69 10.12 22.71
N PRO A 164 -17.85 9.60 22.30
CA PRO A 164 -18.03 9.01 20.99
C PRO A 164 -18.26 10.08 19.90
N TYR A 165 -17.70 9.84 18.72
CA TYR A 165 -17.81 10.67 17.51
C TYR A 165 -18.18 9.79 16.32
N ASP A 166 -19.12 10.22 15.49
CA ASP A 166 -19.42 9.49 14.25
C ASP A 166 -18.23 9.57 13.28
N ALA A 167 -17.93 8.44 12.65
CA ALA A 167 -16.76 8.32 11.81
C ALA A 167 -16.99 7.42 10.59
N ILE A 168 -16.28 7.74 9.52
CA ILE A 168 -16.28 6.99 8.26
C ILE A 168 -14.84 6.65 7.89
N LEU A 169 -14.61 5.43 7.41
CA LEU A 169 -13.37 5.03 6.75
C LEU A 169 -13.65 4.70 5.28
N ALA A 170 -12.85 5.23 4.38
CA ALA A 170 -12.88 4.87 2.97
C ALA A 170 -11.51 4.42 2.47
N ASP A 171 -11.56 3.46 1.56
CA ASP A 171 -10.42 2.92 0.83
C ASP A 171 -9.92 3.96 -0.19
N GLY A 172 -8.75 4.54 0.10
CA GLY A 172 -8.22 5.66 -0.68
C GLY A 172 -7.36 5.23 -1.86
N ASN A 173 -6.92 3.97 -1.90
CA ASN A 173 -6.10 3.41 -2.97
C ASN A 173 -6.80 2.27 -3.74
N ALA A 174 -8.08 2.01 -3.44
CA ALA A 174 -8.91 0.97 -4.03
C ALA A 174 -8.39 -0.45 -3.79
N ASN A 175 -7.67 -0.73 -2.70
CA ASN A 175 -7.09 -2.06 -2.45
C ASN A 175 -7.98 -3.01 -1.63
N VAL A 176 -9.26 -2.69 -1.41
CA VAL A 176 -10.26 -3.46 -0.64
C VAL A 176 -10.04 -3.43 0.88
N THR A 177 -9.00 -2.77 1.35
CA THR A 177 -8.68 -2.68 2.78
C THR A 177 -8.80 -1.26 3.33
N PHE A 178 -9.01 -1.16 4.64
CA PHE A 178 -9.19 0.13 5.36
C PHE A 178 -8.04 0.43 6.34
N GLY A 179 -6.83 -0.04 6.03
CA GLY A 179 -5.65 0.05 6.91
C GLY A 179 -4.41 0.66 6.26
N THR A 180 -4.52 1.18 5.04
CA THR A 180 -3.40 1.76 4.30
C THR A 180 -3.14 3.19 4.78
N ILE A 181 -2.20 3.32 5.72
CA ILE A 181 -1.75 4.61 6.26
C ILE A 181 -1.34 5.57 5.12
N GLY A 182 -1.75 6.85 5.24
CA GLY A 182 -1.52 7.92 4.27
C GLY A 182 -2.44 7.89 3.04
N ARG A 183 -2.94 6.71 2.66
CA ARG A 183 -3.78 6.53 1.47
C ARG A 183 -5.26 6.53 1.83
N ASP A 184 -5.66 5.71 2.79
CA ASP A 184 -7.04 5.63 3.25
C ASP A 184 -7.46 6.93 3.93
N ARG A 185 -8.77 7.16 3.97
CA ARG A 185 -9.36 8.37 4.51
C ARG A 185 -10.22 8.03 5.71
N VAL A 186 -10.08 8.84 6.77
CA VAL A 186 -11.00 8.86 7.90
C VAL A 186 -11.72 10.19 7.91
N TRP A 187 -13.05 10.15 8.07
CA TRP A 187 -13.84 11.31 8.42
C TRP A 187 -14.33 11.19 9.86
N ILE A 188 -14.35 12.28 10.61
CA ILE A 188 -14.80 12.31 12.00
C ILE A 188 -15.64 13.56 12.20
N ASP A 189 -16.89 13.41 12.64
CA ASP A 189 -17.81 14.52 12.94
C ASP A 189 -17.41 15.19 14.26
N LEU A 190 -16.29 15.92 14.24
CA LEU A 190 -15.67 16.54 15.41
C LEU A 190 -16.54 17.62 16.04
N ASN A 191 -17.40 18.28 15.24
CA ASN A 191 -18.29 19.33 15.72
C ASN A 191 -19.68 18.80 16.17
N ARG A 192 -20.00 17.54 15.88
CA ARG A 192 -21.25 16.84 16.22
C ARG A 192 -22.50 17.42 15.55
N ASP A 193 -22.36 17.93 14.33
CA ASP A 193 -23.47 18.48 13.56
C ASP A 193 -24.17 17.44 12.66
N GLY A 194 -23.68 16.19 12.67
CA GLY A 194 -24.20 15.08 11.88
C GLY A 194 -23.76 15.12 10.40
N ARG A 195 -22.86 16.03 10.04
CA ARG A 195 -22.24 16.13 8.71
C ARG A 195 -20.73 15.99 8.85
N PHE A 196 -20.07 15.85 7.72
CA PHE A 196 -18.61 15.77 7.66
C PHE A 196 -18.06 16.88 6.78
N ASP A 197 -17.42 17.88 7.36
CA ASP A 197 -16.73 18.94 6.62
C ASP A 197 -15.48 18.38 5.89
N ALA A 198 -15.38 18.61 4.58
CA ALA A 198 -14.28 18.04 3.79
C ALA A 198 -12.91 18.68 4.07
N LEU A 199 -12.87 19.87 4.67
CA LEU A 199 -11.64 20.61 4.96
C LEU A 199 -11.18 20.39 6.40
N THR A 200 -12.11 20.29 7.35
CA THR A 200 -11.77 20.21 8.78
C THR A 200 -11.98 18.85 9.42
N GLU A 201 -12.71 17.95 8.76
CA GLU A 201 -13.13 16.66 9.34
C GLU A 201 -12.75 15.46 8.48
N GLN A 202 -11.94 15.67 7.44
CA GLN A 202 -11.36 14.62 6.62
C GLN A 202 -9.84 14.56 6.83
N PHE A 203 -9.33 13.37 7.14
CA PHE A 203 -7.92 13.15 7.39
C PHE A 203 -7.42 11.92 6.62
N PRO A 204 -6.19 11.94 6.10
CA PRO A 204 -5.49 10.72 5.74
C PRO A 204 -5.32 9.84 6.99
N LEU A 205 -5.53 8.53 6.85
CA LEU A 205 -5.30 7.56 7.93
C LEU A 205 -3.84 7.66 8.43
N GLY A 206 -3.64 7.67 9.74
CA GLY A 206 -2.32 7.83 10.36
C GLY A 206 -1.78 9.26 10.43
N LYS A 207 -2.46 10.27 9.85
CA LYS A 207 -2.10 11.67 10.15
C LYS A 207 -2.65 12.10 11.52
N PRO A 208 -1.94 12.95 12.27
CA PRO A 208 -2.37 13.40 13.59
C PRO A 208 -3.64 14.26 13.50
N ILE A 209 -4.60 13.97 14.37
CA ILE A 209 -5.87 14.68 14.49
C ILE A 209 -5.86 15.45 15.80
N ARG A 210 -6.00 16.77 15.73
CA ARG A 210 -6.04 17.61 16.94
C ARG A 210 -7.47 17.76 17.44
N LYS A 211 -7.66 17.52 18.73
CA LYS A 211 -8.92 17.78 19.44
C LYS A 211 -8.60 18.51 20.74
N GLY A 212 -8.92 19.79 20.79
CA GLY A 212 -8.47 20.67 21.88
C GLY A 212 -6.95 20.75 21.97
N GLU A 213 -6.39 20.35 23.11
CA GLU A 213 -4.94 20.30 23.35
C GLU A 213 -4.31 18.94 23.04
N ARG A 214 -5.13 17.91 22.84
CA ARG A 214 -4.67 16.54 22.58
C ARG A 214 -4.56 16.25 21.10
N ILE A 215 -3.68 15.31 20.79
CA ILE A 215 -3.44 14.83 19.43
C ILE A 215 -3.73 13.33 19.43
N TYR A 216 -4.43 12.87 18.41
CA TYR A 216 -4.85 11.49 18.23
C TYR A 216 -4.33 10.94 16.91
N VAL A 217 -4.10 9.64 16.88
CA VAL A 217 -3.81 8.90 15.66
C VAL A 217 -4.84 7.79 15.50
N VAL A 218 -5.51 7.77 14.36
CA VAL A 218 -6.50 6.74 14.05
C VAL A 218 -5.82 5.54 13.45
N ARG A 219 -6.17 4.37 13.98
CA ARG A 219 -5.73 3.05 13.52
C ARG A 219 -6.93 2.24 13.09
N SER A 220 -6.73 1.41 12.09
CA SER A 220 -7.73 0.49 11.59
C SER A 220 -7.05 -0.82 11.19
N ASN A 221 -7.72 -1.94 11.44
CA ASN A 221 -7.34 -3.19 10.81
C ASN A 221 -7.84 -3.23 9.36
N ARG A 222 -7.36 -4.21 8.58
CA ARG A 222 -7.64 -4.27 7.13
C ARG A 222 -9.13 -4.32 6.76
N LEU A 223 -9.99 -4.83 7.65
CA LEU A 223 -11.44 -4.93 7.43
C LEU A 223 -12.25 -3.85 8.16
N ALA A 224 -11.61 -2.86 8.80
CA ALA A 224 -12.27 -1.88 9.68
C ALA A 224 -13.11 -2.48 10.83
N THR A 225 -12.97 -3.77 11.15
CA THR A 225 -13.68 -4.38 12.28
C THR A 225 -13.10 -3.99 13.65
N LYS A 226 -11.90 -3.40 13.66
CA LYS A 226 -11.28 -2.81 14.83
C LYS A 226 -10.67 -1.47 14.44
N VAL A 227 -11.33 -0.40 14.85
CA VAL A 227 -10.86 0.96 14.67
C VAL A 227 -10.71 1.61 16.04
N SER A 228 -9.64 2.36 16.22
CA SER A 228 -9.39 3.11 17.44
C SER A 228 -8.68 4.41 17.15
N ALA A 229 -8.94 5.42 17.97
CA ALA A 229 -8.12 6.61 18.04
C ALA A 229 -7.28 6.53 19.31
N VAL A 230 -5.97 6.65 19.17
CA VAL A 230 -5.04 6.56 20.31
C VAL A 230 -4.44 7.93 20.54
N ALA A 231 -4.49 8.40 21.79
CA ALA A 231 -3.86 9.66 22.17
C ALA A 231 -2.35 9.56 21.99
N ARG A 232 -1.76 10.57 21.36
CA ARG A 232 -0.32 10.72 21.19
C ARG A 232 0.27 11.36 22.43
N GLU A 233 1.27 10.72 23.02
CA GLU A 233 2.03 11.30 24.12
C GLU A 233 2.79 12.56 23.64
N PRO A 234 2.89 13.60 24.48
CA PRO A 234 3.66 14.79 24.14
C PRO A 234 5.17 14.49 24.15
N GLY A 235 5.92 15.20 23.31
CA GLY A 235 7.38 15.10 23.26
C GLY A 235 7.89 14.71 21.89
N GLU A 236 9.01 15.31 21.51
CA GLU A 236 9.63 15.15 20.20
C GLU A 236 11.10 14.77 20.37
N GLY A 237 11.58 13.91 19.48
CA GLY A 237 13.00 13.72 19.22
C GLY A 237 13.32 14.19 17.81
N LYS A 238 14.46 13.77 17.29
CA LYS A 238 14.85 14.00 15.90
C LYS A 238 15.26 12.70 15.24
N ILE A 239 15.00 12.62 13.95
CA ILE A 239 15.50 11.54 13.11
C ILE A 239 16.26 12.13 11.93
N ARG A 240 17.45 11.59 11.67
CA ARG A 240 18.28 11.91 10.51
C ARG A 240 18.34 10.68 9.63
N LEU A 241 17.89 10.80 8.39
CA LEU A 241 18.12 9.79 7.38
C LEU A 241 19.48 10.07 6.73
N GLU A 242 20.24 9.04 6.38
CA GLU A 242 21.49 9.14 5.62
C GLU A 242 21.54 8.02 4.59
N LEU A 243 22.19 8.21 3.44
CA LEU A 243 22.41 7.13 2.49
C LEU A 243 23.75 6.44 2.77
N ALA A 244 23.78 5.10 2.69
CA ALA A 244 25.01 4.32 2.82
C ALA A 244 26.02 4.59 1.68
N HIS A 245 25.52 5.10 0.55
CA HIS A 245 26.31 5.36 -0.65
C HIS A 245 26.33 6.85 -0.95
N ASP A 246 27.50 7.37 -1.34
CA ASP A 246 27.63 8.73 -1.83
C ASP A 246 26.96 8.83 -3.21
N MET A 247 25.74 9.36 -3.21
CA MET A 247 24.91 9.53 -4.39
C MET A 247 24.50 10.99 -4.49
N LYS A 248 24.58 11.55 -5.69
CA LYS A 248 24.02 12.88 -5.96
C LYS A 248 22.49 12.80 -5.99
N VAL A 249 21.87 13.03 -4.84
CA VAL A 249 20.42 13.05 -4.68
C VAL A 249 19.89 14.45 -4.99
N GLU A 250 18.95 14.52 -5.94
CA GLU A 250 18.23 15.75 -6.26
C GLU A 250 17.01 15.92 -5.34
N LYS A 251 16.33 14.80 -5.03
CA LYS A 251 15.15 14.77 -4.17
C LYS A 251 15.06 13.43 -3.45
N VAL A 252 14.63 13.47 -2.20
CA VAL A 252 14.27 12.30 -1.42
C VAL A 252 12.91 12.53 -0.78
N SER A 253 12.13 11.48 -0.61
CA SER A 253 10.94 11.49 0.22
C SER A 253 10.79 10.13 0.88
N ALA A 254 10.77 10.10 2.20
CA ALA A 254 10.62 8.89 2.99
C ALA A 254 9.34 8.98 3.82
N GLU A 255 8.54 7.92 3.79
CA GLU A 255 7.37 7.75 4.65
C GLU A 255 7.77 6.85 5.83
N LEU A 256 7.68 7.36 7.05
CA LEU A 256 7.94 6.64 8.28
C LEU A 256 6.62 6.42 9.02
N ILE A 257 6.45 5.23 9.59
CA ILE A 257 5.26 4.87 10.35
C ILE A 257 5.66 4.47 11.77
N SER A 258 5.08 5.13 12.77
CA SER A 258 5.31 4.82 14.18
C SER A 258 4.54 3.56 14.63
N ASP A 259 4.87 3.02 15.81
CA ASP A 259 4.07 1.96 16.46
C ASP A 259 2.63 2.38 16.80
N LEU A 260 2.41 3.69 16.94
CA LEU A 260 1.08 4.28 17.06
C LEU A 260 0.31 4.28 15.72
N GLY A 261 0.99 4.05 14.60
CA GLY A 261 0.45 4.17 13.25
C GLY A 261 0.50 5.59 12.70
N GLU A 262 1.31 6.48 13.29
CA GLU A 262 1.46 7.86 12.83
C GLU A 262 2.37 7.92 11.60
N LEU A 263 1.92 8.60 10.54
CA LEU A 263 2.68 8.84 9.32
C LEU A 263 3.48 10.14 9.43
N VAL A 264 4.80 10.00 9.33
CA VAL A 264 5.76 11.09 9.22
C VAL A 264 6.40 11.05 7.84
N GLU A 265 6.47 12.20 7.18
CA GLU A 265 7.16 12.35 5.89
C GLU A 265 8.47 13.12 6.11
N ILE A 266 9.55 12.63 5.51
CA ILE A 266 10.88 13.23 5.58
C ILE A 266 11.42 13.42 4.17
N ASP A 267 11.65 14.67 3.79
CA ASP A 267 12.10 15.05 2.45
C ASP A 267 13.59 15.44 2.38
N SER A 268 14.40 15.01 3.37
CA SER A 268 15.85 15.27 3.42
C SER A 268 16.63 14.10 4.03
N ILE A 269 17.85 13.85 3.51
CA ILE A 269 18.79 12.78 3.94
C ILE A 269 20.08 13.32 4.58
N ASP A 270 20.10 14.59 4.96
CA ASP A 270 21.27 15.26 5.53
C ASP A 270 20.89 16.19 6.69
N ARG A 271 19.60 16.26 7.00
CA ARG A 271 19.04 17.12 8.04
C ARG A 271 18.20 16.31 9.01
N ALA A 272 18.52 16.47 10.29
CA ALA A 272 17.70 15.95 11.37
C ALA A 272 16.32 16.63 11.37
N THR A 273 15.26 15.83 11.31
CA THR A 273 13.87 16.27 11.26
C THR A 273 13.20 15.99 12.61
N PRO A 274 12.55 16.99 13.24
CA PRO A 274 11.76 16.77 14.45
C PRO A 274 10.60 15.83 14.17
N VAL A 275 10.42 14.83 15.03
CA VAL A 275 9.33 13.85 14.95
C VAL A 275 8.83 13.54 16.35
N PRO A 276 7.56 13.10 16.52
CA PRO A 276 7.08 12.60 17.80
C PRO A 276 8.00 11.49 18.31
N HIS A 277 8.21 11.39 19.61
CA HIS A 277 8.98 10.26 20.13
C HIS A 277 8.26 8.93 19.86
N GLY A 278 9.03 7.84 19.73
CA GLY A 278 8.51 6.50 19.50
C GLY A 278 9.35 5.68 18.53
N ASN A 279 8.84 4.49 18.19
CA ASN A 279 9.51 3.54 17.32
C ASN A 279 8.96 3.57 15.89
N TYR A 280 9.82 3.85 14.93
CA TYR A 280 9.45 4.04 13.52
C TYR A 280 10.01 2.94 12.64
N TYR A 281 9.25 2.53 11.62
CA TYR A 281 9.82 1.85 10.45
C TYR A 281 9.63 2.69 9.21
N ILE A 282 10.43 2.43 8.19
CA ILE A 282 10.33 3.09 6.90
C ILE A 282 9.38 2.31 6.02
N ALA A 283 8.26 2.92 5.67
CA ALA A 283 7.19 2.34 4.88
C ALA A 283 7.46 2.49 3.38
N SER A 284 8.02 3.62 2.95
CA SER A 284 8.49 3.82 1.58
C SER A 284 9.62 4.82 1.52
N LEU A 285 10.43 4.72 0.47
CA LEU A 285 11.50 5.66 0.15
C LEU A 285 11.48 5.92 -1.35
N VAL A 286 11.34 7.17 -1.74
CA VAL A 286 11.47 7.63 -3.12
C VAL A 286 12.73 8.47 -3.23
N ILE A 287 13.59 8.14 -4.19
CA ILE A 287 14.83 8.88 -4.45
C ILE A 287 14.86 9.27 -5.91
N ARG A 288 15.19 10.53 -6.16
CA ARG A 288 15.55 11.03 -7.48
C ARG A 288 17.04 11.40 -7.50
N THR A 289 17.76 10.86 -8.47
CA THR A 289 19.20 11.12 -8.66
C THR A 289 19.48 11.57 -10.08
N THR A 290 20.66 12.14 -10.31
CA THR A 290 21.20 12.31 -11.67
C THR A 290 22.15 11.15 -11.97
N GLY A 291 21.92 10.42 -13.06
CA GLY A 291 22.85 9.42 -13.58
C GLY A 291 24.14 10.05 -14.14
N GLU A 292 25.16 9.24 -14.38
CA GLU A 292 26.42 9.69 -14.98
C GLU A 292 26.22 10.27 -16.39
N ASP A 293 25.20 9.80 -17.11
CA ASP A 293 24.77 10.27 -18.42
C ASP A 293 23.96 11.59 -18.36
N GLY A 294 23.76 12.15 -17.16
CA GLY A 294 22.97 13.35 -16.93
C GLY A 294 21.46 13.12 -16.93
N GLN A 295 20.98 11.89 -17.15
CA GLN A 295 19.55 11.59 -17.11
C GLN A 295 19.06 11.47 -15.65
N PRO A 296 17.82 11.90 -15.35
CA PRO A 296 17.26 11.70 -14.03
C PRO A 296 16.83 10.24 -13.87
N TRP A 297 17.14 9.68 -12.70
CA TRP A 297 16.73 8.35 -12.27
C TRP A 297 15.77 8.46 -11.09
N PHE A 298 14.72 7.64 -11.10
CA PHE A 298 13.70 7.60 -10.06
C PHE A 298 13.61 6.20 -9.50
N TYR A 299 13.87 6.07 -8.20
CA TYR A 299 13.80 4.82 -7.47
C TYR A 299 12.67 4.92 -6.44
N THR A 300 11.83 3.90 -6.40
CA THR A 300 10.83 3.73 -5.34
C THR A 300 11.11 2.44 -4.61
N PHE A 301 11.29 2.51 -3.29
CA PHE A 301 11.42 1.37 -2.41
C PHE A 301 10.21 1.27 -1.48
N SER A 302 9.81 0.04 -1.16
CA SER A 302 8.80 -0.26 -0.14
C SER A 302 9.41 -0.96 1.08
N GLY A 303 8.90 -0.66 2.27
CA GLY A 303 9.25 -1.35 3.51
C GLY A 303 8.71 -2.78 3.54
N LYS A 304 9.57 -3.77 3.83
CA LYS A 304 9.23 -5.21 3.90
C LYS A 304 9.23 -5.73 5.34
N ASN A 305 10.40 -5.78 6.00
CA ASN A 305 10.54 -6.38 7.33
C ASN A 305 10.23 -5.44 8.52
N ARG A 306 9.83 -4.19 8.26
CA ARG A 306 9.45 -3.18 9.28
C ARG A 306 10.47 -3.03 10.42
N LYS A 307 11.77 -3.05 10.09
CA LYS A 307 12.85 -2.77 11.05
C LYS A 307 12.57 -1.44 11.75
N ARG A 308 12.79 -1.43 13.07
CA ARG A 308 12.41 -0.30 13.93
C ARG A 308 13.60 0.55 14.35
N HIS A 309 13.34 1.84 14.43
CA HIS A 309 14.25 2.88 14.85
C HIS A 309 13.59 3.66 15.98
N ASP A 310 14.18 3.60 17.17
CA ASP A 310 13.70 4.32 18.34
C ASP A 310 14.09 5.80 18.24
N VAL A 311 13.17 6.68 18.63
CA VAL A 311 13.39 8.12 18.70
C VAL A 311 12.93 8.58 20.08
N ALA A 312 13.88 8.86 20.96
CA ALA A 312 13.61 9.33 22.31
C ALA A 312 13.45 10.86 22.36
N ILE A 313 12.76 11.36 23.39
CA ILE A 313 12.52 12.80 23.59
C ILE A 313 13.86 13.51 23.77
N GLY A 314 14.09 14.54 22.95
CA GLY A 314 15.31 15.36 22.99
C GLY A 314 16.54 14.74 22.32
N ASP A 315 16.49 13.47 21.92
CA ASP A 315 17.58 12.77 21.27
C ASP A 315 17.50 12.87 19.74
N GLU A 316 18.61 12.56 19.07
CA GLU A 316 18.69 12.43 17.61
C GLU A 316 19.09 11.00 17.23
N SER A 317 18.25 10.35 16.43
CA SER A 317 18.49 9.00 15.90
C SER A 317 18.89 9.07 14.43
N THR A 318 20.00 8.44 14.07
CA THR A 318 20.44 8.33 12.67
C THR A 318 20.02 6.99 12.08
N VAL A 319 19.46 7.02 10.86
CA VAL A 319 19.09 5.84 10.09
C VAL A 319 19.83 5.84 8.77
N THR A 320 20.78 4.92 8.64
CA THR A 320 21.49 4.67 7.39
C THR A 320 20.62 3.81 6.46
N MET A 321 20.39 4.33 5.27
CA MET A 321 19.49 3.81 4.25
C MET A 321 20.27 3.14 3.12
N LEU A 322 19.63 2.18 2.46
CA LEU A 322 20.19 1.50 1.29
C LEU A 322 21.52 0.79 1.55
N ASP A 323 21.80 0.43 2.79
CA ASP A 323 23.00 -0.34 3.12
C ASP A 323 22.94 -1.77 2.55
N GLY A 324 24.05 -2.19 1.96
CA GLY A 324 24.24 -3.51 1.36
C GLY A 324 23.11 -3.94 0.43
N LEU A 325 22.71 -3.07 -0.51
CA LEU A 325 21.78 -3.43 -1.57
C LEU A 325 22.27 -4.66 -2.34
N ASP A 326 21.42 -5.67 -2.41
CA ASP A 326 21.72 -6.95 -3.05
C ASP A 326 20.56 -7.41 -3.92
N MET A 327 20.87 -8.10 -5.02
CA MET A 327 19.87 -8.71 -5.89
C MET A 327 19.67 -10.17 -5.48
N ARG A 328 18.54 -10.43 -4.83
CA ARG A 328 18.12 -11.77 -4.45
C ARG A 328 17.23 -12.36 -5.52
N VAL A 329 17.32 -13.67 -5.72
CA VAL A 329 16.49 -14.39 -6.69
C VAL A 329 15.77 -15.49 -5.94
N GLU A 330 14.44 -15.40 -5.89
CA GLU A 330 13.60 -16.49 -5.40
C GLU A 330 13.20 -17.36 -6.59
N ILE A 331 13.39 -18.68 -6.45
CA ILE A 331 13.01 -19.67 -7.45
C ILE A 331 11.90 -20.53 -6.87
N GLY A 332 10.68 -20.32 -7.38
CA GLY A 332 9.50 -21.09 -7.03
C GLY A 332 9.40 -22.36 -7.88
N TYR A 333 9.41 -23.50 -7.21
CA TYR A 333 9.19 -24.82 -7.81
C TYR A 333 7.74 -25.27 -7.59
N SER A 334 7.17 -26.00 -8.54
CA SER A 334 5.85 -26.64 -8.39
C SER A 334 5.88 -27.86 -7.44
N GLY A 335 7.08 -28.33 -7.05
CA GLY A 335 7.32 -29.50 -6.19
C GLY A 335 8.29 -29.24 -5.02
N LYS A 336 8.93 -30.31 -4.52
CA LYS A 336 9.87 -30.29 -3.37
C LYS A 336 11.25 -29.71 -3.75
N ASN A 337 11.31 -28.41 -4.07
CA ASN A 337 12.55 -27.66 -4.31
C ASN A 337 13.43 -28.11 -5.50
N GLU A 338 12.86 -28.85 -6.46
CA GLU A 338 13.53 -29.25 -7.69
C GLU A 338 12.59 -29.04 -8.88
N ALA A 339 13.13 -28.57 -10.00
CA ALA A 339 12.41 -28.45 -11.27
C ALA A 339 12.63 -29.71 -12.11
N LYS A 340 11.56 -30.30 -12.63
CA LYS A 340 11.68 -31.41 -13.60
C LYS A 340 11.77 -30.89 -15.02
N PRO A 341 12.40 -31.65 -15.94
CA PRO A 341 12.36 -31.33 -17.36
C PRO A 341 10.91 -31.13 -17.85
N GLY A 342 10.65 -30.00 -18.50
CA GLY A 342 9.33 -29.62 -19.00
C GLY A 342 8.44 -28.85 -18.02
N GLU A 343 8.88 -28.61 -16.78
CA GLU A 343 8.14 -27.78 -15.82
C GLU A 343 8.49 -26.28 -15.96
N THR A 344 7.48 -25.43 -15.79
CA THR A 344 7.67 -23.98 -15.67
C THR A 344 8.17 -23.65 -14.26
N VAL A 345 9.23 -22.84 -14.18
CA VAL A 345 9.81 -22.34 -12.93
C VAL A 345 9.53 -20.85 -12.82
N ARG A 346 9.03 -20.41 -11.66
CA ARG A 346 8.84 -18.97 -11.41
C ARG A 346 10.11 -18.40 -10.81
N VAL A 347 10.68 -17.39 -11.44
CA VAL A 347 11.87 -16.68 -10.95
C VAL A 347 11.47 -15.25 -10.60
N GLY A 348 11.61 -14.88 -9.32
CA GLY A 348 11.32 -13.54 -8.81
C GLY A 348 12.60 -12.87 -8.31
N PRO A 349 13.25 -12.01 -9.12
CA PRO A 349 14.34 -11.20 -8.61
C PRO A 349 13.81 -10.05 -7.76
N GLU A 350 14.52 -9.71 -6.69
CA GLU A 350 14.21 -8.61 -5.79
C GLU A 350 15.51 -7.90 -5.43
N VAL A 351 15.56 -6.58 -5.62
CA VAL A 351 16.67 -5.76 -5.07
C VAL A 351 16.27 -5.31 -3.68
N VAL A 352 17.04 -5.69 -2.68
CA VAL A 352 16.69 -5.54 -1.27
C VAL A 352 17.92 -5.11 -0.45
N THR A 353 17.71 -4.34 0.61
CA THR A 353 18.79 -3.98 1.54
C THR A 353 19.31 -5.19 2.31
N SER A 354 20.52 -5.09 2.85
CA SER A 354 21.18 -6.17 3.60
C SER A 354 20.30 -6.69 4.74
N ASP A 355 19.65 -5.78 5.45
CA ASP A 355 18.73 -6.04 6.56
C ASP A 355 17.29 -6.44 6.13
N GLY A 356 17.01 -6.47 4.83
CA GLY A 356 15.69 -6.83 4.31
C GLY A 356 14.60 -5.78 4.57
N SER A 357 14.96 -4.58 5.05
CA SER A 357 13.98 -3.56 5.42
C SER A 357 13.32 -2.90 4.22
N LEU A 358 14.06 -2.71 3.11
CA LEU A 358 13.56 -2.03 1.91
C LEU A 358 13.78 -2.87 0.67
N VAL A 359 12.79 -2.83 -0.22
CA VAL A 359 12.77 -3.53 -1.50
C VAL A 359 12.49 -2.55 -2.62
N LEU A 360 13.26 -2.60 -3.69
CA LEU A 360 13.04 -1.79 -4.89
C LEU A 360 11.75 -2.22 -5.59
N LYS A 361 10.81 -1.29 -5.73
CA LYS A 361 9.51 -1.45 -6.38
C LYS A 361 9.42 -0.77 -7.73
N SER A 362 10.23 0.23 -8.03
CA SER A 362 10.29 0.78 -9.38
C SER A 362 11.62 1.45 -9.62
N CYS A 363 12.11 1.36 -10.85
CA CYS A 363 13.26 2.11 -11.33
C CYS A 363 12.94 2.67 -12.71
N THR A 364 12.95 3.99 -12.87
CA THR A 364 12.66 4.63 -14.17
C THR A 364 13.72 5.66 -14.51
N VAL A 365 14.01 5.78 -15.81
CA VAL A 365 14.97 6.75 -16.36
C VAL A 365 14.22 7.72 -17.28
N GLY A 366 14.56 9.01 -17.20
CA GLY A 366 13.93 10.08 -17.99
C GLY A 366 12.87 10.85 -17.19
N SER A 367 12.02 11.65 -17.84
CA SER A 367 11.17 12.59 -17.08
C SER A 367 9.95 11.92 -16.41
N GLU A 368 9.67 12.37 -15.17
CA GLU A 368 8.59 11.94 -14.25
C GLU A 368 7.20 11.92 -14.91
N ASP A 369 6.95 12.80 -15.88
CA ASP A 369 5.64 13.02 -16.53
C ASP A 369 5.57 12.57 -18.01
N SER A 370 6.65 12.04 -18.58
CA SER A 370 6.66 11.76 -20.03
C SER A 370 6.10 10.38 -20.38
N ARG A 371 5.37 10.33 -21.50
CA ARG A 371 5.11 9.11 -22.30
C ARG A 371 6.39 8.39 -22.79
N SER A 372 7.57 8.85 -22.38
CA SER A 372 8.90 8.34 -22.75
C SER A 372 9.74 7.90 -21.56
N SER A 373 9.19 7.80 -20.34
CA SER A 373 9.89 7.14 -19.25
C SER A 373 10.10 5.67 -19.61
N THR A 374 11.35 5.21 -19.51
CA THR A 374 11.67 3.80 -19.72
C THR A 374 11.85 3.18 -18.34
N GLU A 375 10.97 2.24 -18.02
CA GLU A 375 11.15 1.37 -16.85
C GLU A 375 12.46 0.60 -17.06
N ALA A 376 13.45 0.85 -16.20
CA ALA A 376 14.68 0.08 -16.23
C ALA A 376 14.31 -1.35 -15.83
N ALA A 377 14.83 -2.34 -16.55
CA ALA A 377 14.59 -3.74 -16.28
C ALA A 377 15.92 -4.47 -16.17
N ALA A 378 16.07 -5.33 -15.17
CA ALA A 378 17.16 -6.30 -15.16
C ALA A 378 16.84 -7.40 -16.19
N VAL A 379 17.83 -7.81 -16.97
CA VAL A 379 17.70 -8.99 -17.84
C VAL A 379 18.08 -10.21 -17.01
N ILE A 380 17.14 -11.16 -16.88
CA ILE A 380 17.39 -12.44 -16.22
C ILE A 380 17.73 -13.45 -17.31
N LEU A 381 18.89 -14.07 -17.22
CA LEU A 381 19.29 -15.14 -18.13
C LEU A 381 19.27 -16.47 -17.39
N PHE A 382 18.60 -17.46 -17.96
CA PHE A 382 18.73 -18.84 -17.54
C PHE A 382 19.77 -19.50 -18.43
N LEU A 383 20.87 -19.95 -17.82
CA LEU A 383 22.01 -20.50 -18.54
C LEU A 383 22.11 -22.01 -18.32
N SER A 384 22.63 -22.74 -19.31
CA SER A 384 23.07 -24.12 -19.15
C SER A 384 24.31 -24.18 -18.25
N PRO A 385 24.69 -25.36 -17.74
CA PRO A 385 25.96 -25.53 -17.04
C PRO A 385 27.19 -25.09 -17.85
N GLU A 386 27.12 -25.15 -19.17
CA GLU A 386 28.14 -24.71 -20.12
C GLU A 386 28.08 -23.20 -20.43
N GLY A 387 27.12 -22.48 -19.86
CA GLY A 387 26.94 -21.03 -20.00
C GLY A 387 26.08 -20.61 -21.19
N GLU A 388 25.46 -21.54 -21.91
CA GLU A 388 24.57 -21.22 -23.03
C GLU A 388 23.23 -20.65 -22.54
N THR A 389 22.71 -19.61 -23.17
CA THR A 389 21.41 -19.04 -22.78
C THR A 389 20.27 -19.97 -23.20
N LEU A 390 19.63 -20.61 -22.22
CA LEU A 390 18.47 -21.47 -22.38
C LEU A 390 17.16 -20.66 -22.43
N SER A 391 17.08 -19.59 -21.64
CA SER A 391 15.92 -18.70 -21.60
C SER A 391 16.31 -17.29 -21.14
N ARG A 392 15.46 -16.32 -21.46
CA ARG A 392 15.64 -14.91 -21.13
C ARG A 392 14.33 -14.31 -20.61
N GLY A 393 14.42 -13.65 -19.46
CA GLY A 393 13.36 -12.81 -18.90
C GLY A 393 13.83 -11.37 -18.68
N THR A 394 12.89 -10.50 -18.35
CA THR A 394 13.15 -9.12 -17.92
C THR A 394 12.40 -8.88 -16.61
N SER A 395 13.05 -8.35 -15.59
CA SER A 395 12.38 -7.98 -14.35
C SER A 395 11.53 -6.73 -14.60
N GLY A 396 10.22 -6.81 -14.34
CA GLY A 396 9.53 -5.65 -13.79
C GLY A 396 10.00 -5.53 -12.34
N PHE A 397 10.41 -4.34 -11.91
CA PHE A 397 10.50 -4.11 -10.48
C PHE A 397 9.04 -3.96 -10.02
N GLY A 398 8.50 -4.95 -9.29
CA GLY A 398 7.16 -4.89 -8.66
C GLY A 398 5.95 -4.82 -9.60
#